data_AF-A0A2M7KMV7-F1
#
_entry.id   AF-A0A2M7KMV7-F1
#
_cell.length_a   1.000
_cell.length_b   1.000
_cell.length_c   1.000
_cell.angle_alpha   90.00
_cell.angle_beta   90.00
_cell.angle_gamma   90.00
#
_symmetry.space_group_name_H-M   'P 1'
#
loop_
_entity.id
_entity.type
_entity.pdbx_description
1 polymer ?
#
loop_
_entity_poly.entity_id
_entity_poly.type
_entity_poly.pdbx_seq_one_letter_code
_entity_poly.pdbx_strand_id
1 'polypeptide(L)'
;MILLQPNKNPKPAWLQGNYKGMAVFTYQGGQLADDATETYTRVCGDDFRLFATAVPLVGSVAEVHAAAKTGAQTYCQWPELPDVLNSVSGHYGGEYKGSYYFQWNTFVSNGPQLEDFTVHNFGTSDLAIPGGDRMRLHVRASSDRGLQEISITDKGRHFHRFLLQGKREADLTLDAWRDQGHDFVLQVTDADGGRALSSSRNTHVQEYQLVRCTDNLNTYFSGKFLAGKFFAVRGLENYVDRQAGGMVVLPRVENLPQTQRYAVDQRLRQVSRFGSVWELGLDRFYPEAASANWNHNDQALPADLQDTLRGKVTITQYTPWTEGTSLYLVDQELEVFRDIPAGYGKFLVFQPPWLTEAETVLVSRKQATPYVLAMKPRLNWVAGPADDVEYVAQLGPFGGSRAVVPLSPNLGYYAVCGPGDPPRSSLFLERYPANEPLHAGQKLNLRYAAVWGAMNGAPDNSFIENVVTKLGLRGQPAYQVKPQLGKVLDTALVLRLQAERRPRRSGSRRLVTKKAGRSPETSKSRTTWRSPTSG
;
A
#
# COMPACT_ATOMS: atom_id res chain seq x y z
N MET A 1 19.84 -15.70 -12.98
CA MET A 1 18.46 -15.19 -13.16
C MET A 1 17.50 -16.33 -12.87
N ILE A 2 16.66 -16.24 -11.83
CA ILE A 2 15.66 -17.29 -11.54
C ILE A 2 14.38 -16.94 -12.30
N LEU A 3 13.82 -17.95 -12.98
CA LEU A 3 12.60 -17.84 -13.78
C LEU A 3 11.48 -18.63 -13.13
N LEU A 4 10.31 -18.01 -12.96
CA LEU A 4 9.10 -18.70 -12.50
C LEU A 4 8.45 -19.44 -13.67
N GLN A 5 8.25 -20.75 -13.56
CA GLN A 5 7.46 -21.56 -14.50
C GLN A 5 6.19 -22.06 -13.79
N PRO A 6 5.04 -21.38 -13.93
CA PRO A 6 3.86 -21.65 -13.11
C PRO A 6 3.38 -23.09 -13.19
N ASN A 7 3.36 -23.69 -14.38
CA ASN A 7 3.01 -25.10 -14.58
C ASN A 7 3.94 -26.11 -13.88
N LYS A 8 5.19 -25.74 -13.55
CA LYS A 8 6.16 -26.62 -12.87
C LYS A 8 6.40 -26.24 -11.41
N ASN A 9 5.91 -25.09 -10.98
CA ASN A 9 6.13 -24.57 -9.64
C ASN A 9 4.94 -24.90 -8.74
N PRO A 10 5.08 -25.80 -7.76
CA PRO A 10 3.96 -26.19 -6.88
C PRO A 10 3.57 -25.09 -5.88
N LYS A 11 4.36 -24.00 -5.80
CA LYS A 11 4.16 -22.91 -4.85
C LYS A 11 3.71 -21.64 -5.55
N PRO A 12 2.76 -20.88 -4.98
CA PRO A 12 2.45 -19.53 -5.44
C PRO A 12 3.68 -18.63 -5.53
N ALA A 13 3.71 -17.73 -6.51
CA ALA A 13 4.82 -16.83 -6.76
C ALA A 13 5.21 -16.00 -5.52
N TRP A 14 4.24 -15.55 -4.73
CA TRP A 14 4.48 -14.75 -3.52
C TRP A 14 5.13 -15.51 -2.35
N LEU A 15 5.25 -16.84 -2.44
CA LEU A 15 5.99 -17.67 -1.47
C LEU A 15 7.41 -18.01 -1.96
N GLN A 16 7.76 -17.57 -3.15
CA GLN A 16 9.08 -17.75 -3.75
C GLN A 16 9.86 -16.42 -3.63
N GLY A 17 11.19 -16.48 -3.74
CA GLY A 17 12.04 -15.28 -3.73
C GLY A 17 13.14 -15.38 -4.79
N ASN A 18 13.73 -14.24 -5.10
CA ASN A 18 14.85 -14.06 -6.04
C ASN A 18 14.55 -14.36 -7.52
N TYR A 19 13.28 -14.40 -7.95
CA TYR A 19 12.91 -14.58 -9.36
C TYR A 19 12.73 -13.23 -10.07
N LYS A 20 13.30 -13.06 -11.26
CA LYS A 20 13.28 -11.78 -11.97
C LYS A 20 12.34 -11.77 -13.17
N GLY A 21 11.91 -12.94 -13.64
CA GLY A 21 10.94 -13.07 -14.72
C GLY A 21 10.06 -14.30 -14.56
N MET A 22 9.09 -14.38 -15.46
CA MET A 22 8.07 -15.42 -15.45
C MET A 22 7.84 -15.94 -16.86
N ALA A 23 7.77 -17.26 -17.00
CA ALA A 23 7.35 -17.91 -18.23
C ALA A 23 5.86 -17.65 -18.41
N VAL A 24 5.54 -16.75 -19.35
CA VAL A 24 4.18 -16.43 -19.77
C VAL A 24 3.72 -17.46 -20.80
N PHE A 25 4.60 -17.83 -21.73
CA PHE A 25 4.35 -18.93 -22.66
C PHE A 25 5.42 -19.99 -22.48
N THR A 26 5.02 -21.24 -22.27
CA THR A 26 5.94 -22.38 -22.29
C THR A 26 5.64 -23.24 -23.50
N TYR A 27 6.66 -23.56 -24.30
CA TYR A 27 6.54 -24.44 -25.45
C TYR A 27 7.27 -25.76 -25.20
N GLN A 28 6.70 -26.87 -25.63
CA GLN A 28 7.33 -28.19 -25.60
C GLN A 28 7.14 -28.86 -26.97
N GLY A 29 8.25 -29.22 -27.62
CA GLY A 29 8.19 -29.77 -28.98
C GLY A 29 7.55 -28.82 -30.01
N GLY A 30 7.72 -27.49 -29.82
CA GLY A 30 7.13 -26.46 -30.68
C GLY A 30 5.64 -26.17 -30.43
N GLN A 31 4.98 -26.92 -29.54
CA GLN A 31 3.59 -26.70 -29.16
C GLN A 31 3.48 -25.90 -27.87
N LEU A 32 2.47 -25.05 -27.76
CA LEU A 32 2.19 -24.30 -26.53
C LEU A 32 1.73 -25.27 -25.43
N ALA A 33 2.56 -25.44 -24.41
CA ALA A 33 2.31 -26.31 -23.27
C ALA A 33 1.69 -25.57 -22.07
N ASP A 34 1.92 -24.25 -21.96
CA ASP A 34 1.35 -23.40 -20.89
C ASP A 34 1.19 -21.95 -21.38
N ASP A 35 0.04 -21.35 -21.04
CA ASP A 35 -0.25 -19.92 -21.19
C ASP A 35 -0.58 -19.34 -19.81
N ALA A 36 0.43 -18.76 -19.18
CA ALA A 36 0.34 -18.21 -17.85
C ALA A 36 0.06 -16.69 -17.84
N THR A 37 -0.53 -16.14 -18.91
CA THR A 37 -0.81 -14.69 -19.02
C THR A 37 -1.64 -14.16 -17.85
N GLU A 38 -2.70 -14.86 -17.44
CA GLU A 38 -3.53 -14.46 -16.30
C GLU A 38 -2.76 -14.51 -14.97
N THR A 39 -1.95 -15.55 -14.76
CA THR A 39 -1.13 -15.65 -13.55
C THR A 39 -0.10 -14.53 -13.54
N TYR A 40 0.49 -14.19 -14.70
CA TYR A 40 1.51 -13.16 -14.82
C TYR A 40 0.94 -11.79 -14.51
N THR A 41 -0.21 -11.42 -15.10
CA THR A 41 -0.86 -10.14 -14.84
C THR A 41 -1.31 -10.01 -13.38
N ARG A 42 -1.79 -11.11 -12.77
CA ARG A 42 -2.11 -11.16 -11.33
C ARG A 42 -0.88 -10.96 -10.46
N VAL A 43 0.22 -11.67 -10.73
CA VAL A 43 1.46 -11.57 -9.94
C VAL A 43 2.07 -10.17 -10.08
N CYS A 44 2.09 -9.59 -11.28
CA CYS A 44 2.47 -8.19 -11.47
C CYS A 44 1.55 -7.25 -10.68
N GLY A 45 0.26 -7.56 -10.56
CA GLY A 45 -0.68 -6.81 -9.74
C GLY A 45 -0.48 -6.90 -8.22
N ASP A 46 0.27 -7.90 -7.76
CA ASP A 46 0.75 -8.00 -6.37
C ASP A 46 2.09 -7.26 -6.17
N ASP A 47 2.37 -6.27 -7.03
CA ASP A 47 3.54 -5.41 -7.08
C ASP A 47 4.88 -6.16 -7.36
N PHE A 48 4.84 -7.38 -7.92
CA PHE A 48 6.05 -8.09 -8.37
C PHE A 48 6.52 -7.57 -9.74
N ARG A 49 7.74 -7.01 -9.77
CA ARG A 49 8.37 -6.56 -11.03
C ARG A 49 8.98 -7.73 -11.78
N LEU A 50 8.27 -8.24 -12.77
CA LEU A 50 8.67 -9.38 -13.58
C LEU A 50 8.79 -9.00 -15.04
N PHE A 51 9.85 -9.46 -15.69
CA PHE A 51 9.86 -9.49 -17.15
C PHE A 51 9.09 -10.72 -17.65
N ALA A 52 8.28 -10.51 -18.68
CA ALA A 52 7.60 -11.59 -19.39
C ALA A 52 8.60 -12.39 -20.21
N THR A 53 8.46 -13.72 -20.25
CA THR A 53 9.27 -14.59 -21.13
C THR A 53 8.44 -15.65 -21.83
N ALA A 54 8.81 -15.97 -23.07
CA ALA A 54 8.50 -17.24 -23.70
C ALA A 54 9.66 -18.22 -23.51
N VAL A 55 9.34 -19.46 -23.11
CA VAL A 55 10.31 -20.51 -22.80
C VAL A 55 10.05 -21.74 -23.66
N PRO A 56 10.87 -21.99 -24.70
CA PRO A 56 10.89 -23.29 -25.35
C PRO A 56 11.69 -24.29 -24.52
N LEU A 57 11.07 -25.43 -24.18
CA LEU A 57 11.72 -26.58 -23.57
C LEU A 57 12.33 -27.43 -24.68
N VAL A 58 13.66 -27.39 -24.77
CA VAL A 58 14.46 -28.06 -25.80
C VAL A 58 15.54 -28.93 -25.16
N GLY A 59 15.77 -30.10 -25.74
CA GLY A 59 16.79 -31.07 -25.32
C GLY A 59 17.98 -31.17 -26.28
N SER A 60 17.92 -30.53 -27.45
CA SER A 60 19.00 -30.58 -28.45
C SER A 60 19.17 -29.26 -29.21
N VAL A 61 20.33 -29.08 -29.86
CA VAL A 61 20.62 -27.91 -30.72
C VAL A 61 19.64 -27.82 -31.90
N ALA A 62 19.27 -28.95 -32.49
CA ALA A 62 18.29 -28.98 -33.58
C ALA A 62 16.93 -28.46 -33.11
N GLU A 63 16.51 -28.81 -31.90
CA GLU A 63 15.28 -28.30 -31.30
C GLU A 63 15.35 -26.79 -30.98
N VAL A 64 16.53 -26.26 -30.62
CA VAL A 64 16.72 -24.80 -30.48
C VAL A 64 16.42 -24.08 -31.80
N HIS A 65 16.98 -24.58 -32.92
CA HIS A 65 16.74 -23.99 -34.23
C HIS A 65 15.27 -24.09 -34.69
N ALA A 66 14.58 -25.18 -34.33
CA ALA A 66 13.16 -25.34 -34.59
C ALA A 66 12.32 -24.39 -33.74
N ALA A 67 12.63 -24.27 -32.44
CA ALA A 67 11.95 -23.39 -31.51
C ALA A 67 12.13 -21.91 -31.86
N ALA A 68 13.28 -21.52 -32.39
CA ALA A 68 13.53 -20.14 -32.84
C ALA A 68 12.62 -19.68 -34.00
N LYS A 69 11.95 -20.62 -34.68
CA LYS A 69 11.07 -20.35 -35.83
C LYS A 69 9.58 -20.46 -35.50
N THR A 70 9.23 -20.85 -34.28
CA THR A 70 7.85 -21.21 -33.91
C THR A 70 7.47 -20.60 -32.57
N GLY A 71 6.16 -20.34 -32.39
CA GLY A 71 5.64 -19.79 -31.15
C GLY A 71 6.11 -18.36 -30.85
N ALA A 72 5.88 -17.93 -29.62
CA ALA A 72 6.29 -16.62 -29.15
C ALA A 72 7.77 -16.60 -28.79
N GLN A 73 8.43 -15.48 -29.08
CA GLN A 73 9.81 -15.21 -28.75
C GLN A 73 9.90 -14.06 -27.76
N THR A 74 10.86 -14.15 -26.83
CA THR A 74 11.22 -13.04 -25.96
C THR A 74 12.23 -12.16 -26.68
N TYR A 75 11.98 -10.86 -26.76
CA TYR A 75 12.92 -9.90 -27.34
C TYR A 75 13.01 -8.64 -26.46
N CYS A 76 14.09 -7.88 -26.62
CA CYS A 76 14.29 -6.62 -25.91
C CYS A 76 14.56 -5.51 -26.93
N GLN A 77 13.84 -4.39 -26.81
CA GLN A 77 14.10 -3.19 -27.62
C GLN A 77 15.29 -2.42 -27.03
N TRP A 78 16.19 -1.96 -27.91
CA TRP A 78 17.33 -1.11 -27.57
C TRP A 78 17.56 -0.06 -28.67
N PRO A 79 18.06 1.14 -28.33
CA PRO A 79 18.28 2.20 -29.31
C PRO A 79 19.34 1.81 -30.34
N GLU A 80 20.46 1.25 -29.88
CA GLU A 80 21.57 0.85 -30.74
C GLU A 80 22.16 -0.50 -30.31
N LEU A 81 22.64 -1.30 -31.28
CA LEU A 81 23.21 -2.63 -31.04
C LEU A 81 24.44 -2.62 -30.11
N PRO A 82 25.38 -1.67 -30.20
CA PRO A 82 26.51 -1.59 -29.26
C PRO A 82 26.07 -1.42 -27.80
N ASP A 83 24.95 -0.74 -27.56
CA ASP A 83 24.43 -0.49 -26.21
C ASP A 83 23.87 -1.76 -25.56
N VAL A 84 23.39 -2.71 -26.37
CA VAL A 84 22.93 -4.02 -25.89
C VAL A 84 24.07 -4.75 -25.18
N LEU A 85 25.24 -4.84 -25.82
CA LEU A 85 26.39 -5.56 -25.28
C LEU A 85 26.91 -4.89 -24.01
N ASN A 86 27.00 -3.55 -24.02
CA ASN A 86 27.41 -2.77 -22.86
C ASN A 86 26.45 -2.95 -21.68
N SER A 87 25.14 -2.99 -21.94
CA SER A 87 24.12 -3.12 -20.90
C SER A 87 24.01 -4.52 -20.32
N VAL A 88 24.22 -5.56 -21.15
CA VAL A 88 24.23 -6.97 -20.71
C VAL A 88 25.51 -7.30 -19.93
N SER A 89 26.63 -6.62 -20.20
CA SER A 89 27.90 -6.83 -19.48
C SER A 89 27.90 -6.37 -18.01
N GLY A 90 26.85 -5.64 -17.58
CA GLY A 90 26.69 -5.19 -16.19
C GLY A 90 27.69 -4.12 -15.73
N HIS A 91 28.51 -3.57 -16.64
CA HIS A 91 29.63 -2.66 -16.32
C HIS A 91 29.26 -1.17 -16.23
N TYR A 92 28.04 -0.77 -16.57
CA TYR A 92 27.60 0.64 -16.45
C TYR A 92 27.18 0.98 -15.01
N GLY A 93 28.18 1.30 -14.18
CA GLY A 93 28.04 1.60 -12.75
C GLY A 93 27.71 3.05 -12.38
N GLY A 94 27.32 3.92 -13.33
CA GLY A 94 27.14 5.36 -13.08
C GLY A 94 25.74 5.89 -13.37
N GLU A 95 25.29 5.82 -14.62
CA GLU A 95 24.16 6.65 -15.08
C GLU A 95 22.90 5.87 -15.48
N TYR A 96 23.04 4.60 -15.88
CA TYR A 96 21.92 3.70 -16.08
C TYR A 96 22.31 2.33 -15.54
N LYS A 97 21.80 1.98 -14.35
CA LYS A 97 21.91 0.61 -13.83
C LYS A 97 21.13 -0.32 -14.78
N GLY A 98 21.81 -0.85 -15.79
CA GLY A 98 21.26 -1.58 -16.96
C GLY A 98 20.27 -2.71 -16.64
N SER A 99 20.21 -3.16 -15.39
CA SER A 99 19.18 -4.06 -14.87
C SER A 99 17.74 -3.55 -15.05
N TYR A 100 17.48 -2.24 -14.98
CA TYR A 100 16.11 -1.73 -15.06
C TYR A 100 15.65 -1.52 -16.50
N TYR A 101 16.51 -1.00 -17.38
CA TYR A 101 16.18 -0.77 -18.79
C TYR A 101 15.87 -2.08 -19.52
N PHE A 102 16.66 -3.13 -19.27
CA PHE A 102 16.42 -4.46 -19.81
C PHE A 102 15.07 -5.04 -19.39
N GLN A 103 14.73 -4.98 -18.09
CA GLN A 103 13.45 -5.47 -17.58
C GLN A 103 12.27 -4.77 -18.22
N TRP A 104 12.40 -3.48 -18.45
CA TRP A 104 11.36 -2.61 -18.93
C TRP A 104 11.08 -2.77 -20.42
N ASN A 105 12.12 -2.93 -21.22
CA ASN A 105 11.99 -3.04 -22.67
C ASN A 105 11.99 -4.50 -23.16
N THR A 106 11.73 -5.46 -22.27
CA THR A 106 11.52 -6.88 -22.62
C THR A 106 10.05 -7.14 -22.95
N PHE A 107 9.83 -7.78 -24.08
CA PHE A 107 8.52 -8.14 -24.62
C PHE A 107 8.51 -9.60 -25.05
N VAL A 108 7.32 -10.18 -25.14
CA VAL A 108 7.10 -11.52 -25.69
C VAL A 108 6.14 -11.40 -26.85
N SER A 109 6.45 -11.95 -28.02
CA SER A 109 5.57 -11.86 -29.20
C SER A 109 5.65 -13.08 -30.12
N ASN A 110 4.51 -13.46 -30.72
CA ASN A 110 4.43 -14.39 -31.85
C ASN A 110 3.83 -13.73 -33.12
N GLY A 111 3.85 -12.41 -33.23
CA GLY A 111 3.28 -11.68 -34.36
C GLY A 111 3.53 -10.18 -34.27
N PRO A 112 2.69 -9.41 -33.57
CA PRO A 112 2.82 -7.96 -33.47
C PRO A 112 4.11 -7.56 -32.75
N GLN A 113 4.74 -6.47 -33.17
CA GLN A 113 5.90 -5.91 -32.49
C GLN A 113 5.45 -4.77 -31.59
N LEU A 114 5.81 -4.88 -30.31
CA LEU A 114 5.78 -3.79 -29.35
C LEU A 114 7.11 -3.01 -29.47
N GLU A 115 7.01 -1.74 -29.83
CA GLU A 115 8.14 -0.84 -30.08
C GLU A 115 8.39 0.07 -28.87
N ASP A 116 7.34 0.57 -28.25
CA ASP A 116 7.42 1.30 -26.99
C ASP A 116 6.23 1.03 -26.07
N PHE A 117 6.52 0.95 -24.77
CA PHE A 117 5.51 1.04 -23.73
C PHE A 117 6.10 1.74 -22.51
N THR A 118 5.76 3.01 -22.35
CA THR A 118 6.31 3.88 -21.31
C THR A 118 5.19 4.49 -20.48
N VAL A 119 5.50 4.73 -19.21
CA VAL A 119 4.60 5.40 -18.27
C VAL A 119 5.36 6.59 -17.68
N HIS A 120 4.91 7.79 -18.03
CA HIS A 120 5.46 9.05 -17.56
C HIS A 120 4.61 9.58 -16.40
N ASN A 121 5.23 9.84 -15.26
CA ASN A 121 4.61 10.58 -14.17
C ASN A 121 4.96 12.06 -14.38
N PHE A 122 3.96 12.92 -14.61
CA PHE A 122 4.20 14.33 -14.95
C PHE A 122 4.56 15.21 -13.75
N GLY A 123 4.39 14.70 -12.53
CA GLY A 123 4.76 15.38 -11.29
C GLY A 123 5.73 14.57 -10.45
N THR A 124 5.74 14.86 -9.15
CA THR A 124 6.46 14.08 -8.14
C THR A 124 5.73 12.76 -7.88
N SER A 125 6.35 11.84 -7.15
CA SER A 125 5.61 10.67 -6.61
C SER A 125 4.68 11.03 -5.45
N ASP A 126 4.54 12.31 -5.11
CA ASP A 126 3.82 12.82 -3.95
C ASP A 126 2.45 13.35 -4.39
N LEU A 127 1.38 12.65 -3.98
CA LEU A 127 -0.01 13.06 -4.24
C LEU A 127 -0.39 14.32 -3.48
N ALA A 128 0.40 14.77 -2.49
CA ALA A 128 0.19 16.04 -1.82
C ALA A 128 0.37 17.26 -2.72
N ILE A 129 1.19 17.13 -3.76
CA ILE A 129 1.47 18.21 -4.70
C ILE A 129 0.37 18.25 -5.78
N PRO A 130 -0.33 19.38 -5.98
CA PRO A 130 -1.34 19.51 -7.04
C PRO A 130 -0.79 19.12 -8.42
N GLY A 131 -1.45 18.17 -9.09
CA GLY A 131 -1.00 17.63 -10.39
C GLY A 131 0.03 16.50 -10.29
N GLY A 132 0.51 16.15 -9.09
CA GLY A 132 1.37 14.98 -8.83
C GLY A 132 0.69 13.63 -9.07
N ASP A 133 -0.63 13.64 -9.21
CA ASP A 133 -1.47 12.52 -9.59
C ASP A 133 -1.53 12.29 -11.12
N ARG A 134 -0.99 13.18 -11.96
CA ARG A 134 -1.08 13.02 -13.43
C ARG A 134 -0.03 12.05 -13.97
N MET A 135 -0.48 11.16 -14.85
CA MET A 135 0.37 10.24 -15.60
C MET A 135 0.00 10.19 -17.08
N ARG A 136 0.95 9.78 -17.93
CA ARG A 136 0.72 9.45 -19.34
C ARG A 136 1.32 8.11 -19.67
N LEU A 137 0.51 7.27 -20.28
CA LEU A 137 0.98 6.05 -20.92
C LEU A 137 1.24 6.37 -22.40
N HIS A 138 2.36 5.92 -22.93
CA HIS A 138 2.68 5.97 -24.34
C HIS A 138 2.92 4.56 -24.85
N VAL A 139 2.35 4.26 -26.02
CA VAL A 139 2.34 2.95 -26.63
C VAL A 139 2.66 3.09 -28.11
N ARG A 140 3.63 2.32 -28.58
CA ARG A 140 3.92 2.17 -30.00
C ARG A 140 4.00 0.69 -30.37
N ALA A 141 3.25 0.30 -31.40
CA ALA A 141 3.19 -1.08 -31.87
C ALA A 141 2.98 -1.17 -33.38
N SER A 142 3.43 -2.27 -33.97
CA SER A 142 3.26 -2.59 -35.39
C SER A 142 2.93 -4.06 -35.62
N SER A 143 2.32 -4.39 -36.75
CA SER A 143 2.12 -5.77 -37.21
C SER A 143 1.91 -5.81 -38.73
N ASP A 144 2.63 -6.70 -39.42
CA ASP A 144 2.44 -6.97 -40.85
C ASP A 144 1.02 -7.48 -41.18
N ARG A 145 0.38 -8.14 -40.21
CA ARG A 145 -0.99 -8.66 -40.32
C ARG A 145 -2.06 -7.61 -40.07
N GLY A 146 -1.65 -6.44 -39.57
CA GLY A 146 -2.55 -5.39 -39.10
C GLY A 146 -2.96 -5.62 -37.65
N LEU A 147 -3.02 -4.54 -36.88
CA LEU A 147 -3.34 -4.55 -35.46
C LEU A 147 -4.86 -4.60 -35.25
N GLN A 148 -5.31 -5.55 -34.43
CA GLN A 148 -6.71 -5.65 -34.02
C GLN A 148 -6.96 -4.78 -32.78
N GLU A 149 -6.14 -4.97 -31.75
CA GLU A 149 -6.38 -4.42 -30.43
C GLU A 149 -5.08 -4.17 -29.64
N ILE A 150 -5.08 -3.11 -28.83
CA ILE A 150 -4.15 -2.92 -27.72
C ILE A 150 -4.98 -2.86 -26.43
N SER A 151 -4.73 -3.77 -25.48
CA SER A 151 -5.35 -3.81 -24.17
C SER A 151 -4.32 -3.54 -23.07
N ILE A 152 -4.67 -2.67 -22.14
CA ILE A 152 -3.88 -2.36 -20.95
C ILE A 152 -4.63 -2.90 -19.74
N THR A 153 -3.95 -3.68 -18.91
CA THR A 153 -4.45 -4.13 -17.61
C THR A 153 -3.68 -3.46 -16.50
N ASP A 154 -4.35 -3.04 -15.43
CA ASP A 154 -3.78 -2.54 -14.19
C ASP A 154 -4.09 -3.52 -13.05
N LYS A 155 -3.05 -4.07 -12.42
CA LYS A 155 -3.17 -5.07 -11.36
C LYS A 155 -4.09 -6.25 -11.71
N GLY A 156 -3.91 -6.80 -12.90
CA GLY A 156 -4.73 -7.89 -13.45
C GLY A 156 -6.16 -7.50 -13.84
N ARG A 157 -6.56 -6.23 -13.66
CA ARG A 157 -7.88 -5.73 -14.05
C ARG A 157 -7.79 -4.96 -15.35
N HIS A 158 -8.85 -4.99 -16.13
CA HIS A 158 -8.92 -4.23 -17.37
C HIS A 158 -8.87 -2.71 -17.09
N PHE A 159 -7.95 -1.99 -17.74
CA PHE A 159 -7.78 -0.53 -17.59
C PHE A 159 -8.25 0.24 -18.83
N HIS A 160 -7.74 -0.12 -20.01
CA HIS A 160 -8.11 0.56 -21.26
C HIS A 160 -7.93 -0.33 -22.51
N ARG A 161 -8.66 -0.03 -23.60
CA ARG A 161 -8.51 -0.68 -24.92
C ARG A 161 -8.47 0.33 -26.04
N PHE A 162 -7.61 0.06 -27.02
CA PHE A 162 -7.62 0.71 -28.33
C PHE A 162 -8.01 -0.31 -29.39
N LEU A 163 -9.07 -0.04 -30.15
CA LEU A 163 -9.46 -0.85 -31.30
C LEU A 163 -8.84 -0.25 -32.55
N LEU A 164 -7.99 -1.02 -33.23
CA LEU A 164 -7.11 -0.50 -34.28
C LEU A 164 -7.56 -0.81 -35.71
N GLN A 165 -8.60 -1.63 -35.87
CA GLN A 165 -9.28 -1.88 -37.15
C GLN A 165 -8.32 -2.33 -38.27
N GLY A 166 -7.30 -3.14 -37.93
CA GLY A 166 -6.33 -3.67 -38.90
C GLY A 166 -5.24 -2.69 -39.32
N LYS A 167 -5.10 -1.53 -38.67
CA LYS A 167 -3.97 -0.60 -38.92
C LYS A 167 -2.64 -1.31 -38.69
N ARG A 168 -1.67 -1.15 -39.58
CA ARG A 168 -0.36 -1.80 -39.45
C ARG A 168 0.51 -1.23 -38.34
N GLU A 169 0.29 0.02 -37.98
CA GLU A 169 1.05 0.75 -36.98
C GLU A 169 0.11 1.56 -36.08
N ALA A 170 0.49 1.71 -34.82
CA ALA A 170 -0.19 2.57 -33.86
C ALA A 170 0.84 3.27 -32.96
N ASP A 171 0.66 4.58 -32.80
CA ASP A 171 1.39 5.44 -31.87
C ASP A 171 0.34 6.21 -31.07
N LEU A 172 0.24 5.91 -29.78
CA LEU A 172 -0.89 6.28 -28.94
C LEU A 172 -0.40 6.83 -27.60
N THR A 173 -1.12 7.83 -27.10
CA THR A 173 -0.97 8.35 -25.75
C THR A 173 -2.28 8.29 -24.99
N LEU A 174 -2.19 8.00 -23.69
CA LEU A 174 -3.31 7.99 -22.77
C LEU A 174 -2.94 8.82 -21.53
N ASP A 175 -3.55 9.99 -21.40
CA ASP A 175 -3.50 10.76 -20.16
C ASP A 175 -4.43 10.13 -19.13
N ALA A 176 -3.91 9.94 -17.92
CA ALA A 176 -4.65 9.38 -16.80
C ALA A 176 -4.23 10.04 -15.48
N TRP A 177 -4.94 9.67 -14.42
CA TRP A 177 -4.66 10.10 -13.05
C TRP A 177 -4.48 8.87 -12.19
N ARG A 178 -3.54 8.94 -11.26
CA ARG A 178 -3.28 7.89 -10.29
C ARG A 178 -3.75 8.32 -8.92
N ASP A 179 -4.57 7.48 -8.33
CA ASP A 179 -4.97 7.55 -6.93
C ASP A 179 -4.14 6.60 -6.06
N GLN A 180 -3.37 5.70 -6.68
CA GLN A 180 -2.49 4.72 -6.04
C GLN A 180 -1.30 4.34 -6.94
N GLY A 181 -0.43 3.46 -6.47
CA GLY A 181 0.53 2.77 -7.34
C GLY A 181 -0.21 1.83 -8.30
N HIS A 182 0.08 1.94 -9.60
CA HIS A 182 -0.47 1.10 -10.67
C HIS A 182 0.61 0.17 -11.21
N ASP A 183 0.20 -0.99 -11.71
CA ASP A 183 1.08 -1.97 -12.38
C ASP A 183 0.45 -2.38 -13.71
N PHE A 184 0.86 -1.69 -14.76
CA PHE A 184 0.32 -1.85 -16.09
C PHE A 184 1.02 -2.95 -16.86
N VAL A 185 0.24 -3.86 -17.44
CA VAL A 185 0.69 -4.82 -18.45
C VAL A 185 -0.06 -4.53 -19.75
N LEU A 186 0.68 -4.47 -20.85
CA LEU A 186 0.13 -4.21 -22.17
C LEU A 186 0.11 -5.49 -23.00
N GLN A 187 -1.02 -5.76 -23.64
CA GLN A 187 -1.18 -6.82 -24.62
C GLN A 187 -1.60 -6.21 -25.97
N VAL A 188 -0.87 -6.56 -27.04
CA VAL A 188 -1.24 -6.26 -28.43
C VAL A 188 -1.75 -7.53 -29.08
N THR A 189 -2.84 -7.44 -29.85
CA THR A 189 -3.36 -8.53 -30.68
C THR A 189 -3.44 -8.07 -32.13
N ASP A 190 -2.93 -8.86 -33.07
CA ASP A 190 -3.06 -8.61 -34.51
C ASP A 190 -4.30 -9.27 -35.12
N ALA A 191 -4.56 -9.02 -36.40
CA ALA A 191 -5.75 -9.51 -37.10
C ALA A 191 -5.79 -11.05 -37.27
N ASP A 192 -4.64 -11.72 -37.18
CA ASP A 192 -4.52 -13.18 -37.27
C ASP A 192 -4.53 -13.84 -35.88
N GLY A 193 -4.70 -13.05 -34.81
CA GLY A 193 -4.70 -13.53 -33.42
C GLY A 193 -3.30 -13.69 -32.81
N GLY A 194 -2.25 -13.22 -33.49
CA GLY A 194 -0.92 -13.06 -32.91
C GLY A 194 -0.94 -12.08 -31.74
N ARG A 195 -0.15 -12.37 -30.70
CA ARG A 195 -0.12 -11.62 -29.45
C ARG A 195 1.28 -11.12 -29.15
N ALA A 196 1.37 -9.91 -28.59
CA ALA A 196 2.55 -9.43 -27.89
C ALA A 196 2.18 -8.99 -26.47
N LEU A 197 3.07 -9.24 -25.51
CA LEU A 197 2.89 -8.89 -24.11
C LEU A 197 4.10 -8.13 -23.58
N SER A 198 3.85 -7.09 -22.79
CA SER A 198 4.90 -6.30 -22.14
C SER A 198 5.32 -6.84 -20.79
N SER A 199 6.54 -6.44 -20.39
CA SER A 199 6.91 -6.38 -18.99
C SER A 199 6.04 -5.35 -18.23
N SER A 200 5.85 -5.53 -16.92
CA SER A 200 5.02 -4.63 -16.12
C SER A 200 5.62 -3.21 -16.06
N ARG A 201 4.79 -2.19 -16.25
CA ARG A 201 5.15 -0.78 -16.10
C ARG A 201 4.37 -0.19 -14.95
N ASN A 202 5.09 0.24 -13.93
CA ASN A 202 4.47 0.65 -12.69
C ASN A 202 4.54 2.16 -12.50
N THR A 203 3.54 2.73 -11.84
CA THR A 203 3.64 4.08 -11.30
C THR A 203 4.10 4.03 -9.87
N HIS A 204 4.74 5.12 -9.45
CA HIS A 204 5.22 5.27 -8.08
C HIS A 204 4.45 6.37 -7.38
N VAL A 205 3.77 5.99 -6.30
CA VAL A 205 3.22 6.93 -5.35
C VAL A 205 3.94 6.74 -4.02
N GLN A 206 4.58 7.79 -3.54
CA GLN A 206 5.43 7.80 -2.33
C GLN A 206 4.60 7.41 -1.11
N GLU A 207 3.35 7.84 -1.04
CA GLU A 207 2.44 7.54 0.05
C GLU A 207 1.92 6.08 0.03
N TYR A 208 2.03 5.39 -1.11
CA TYR A 208 1.69 3.97 -1.27
C TYR A 208 2.94 3.08 -1.32
N GLN A 209 4.12 3.57 -0.95
CA GLN A 209 5.37 2.86 -1.21
C GLN A 209 5.52 1.58 -0.36
N LEU A 210 4.96 0.48 -0.85
CA LEU A 210 5.20 -0.90 -0.46
C LEU A 210 6.07 -1.56 -1.54
N VAL A 211 7.34 -1.17 -1.69
CA VAL A 211 8.18 -1.78 -2.73
C VAL A 211 8.61 -3.19 -2.31
N ARG A 212 7.91 -4.21 -2.82
CA ARG A 212 8.44 -5.58 -2.84
C ARG A 212 9.37 -5.72 -4.03
N CYS A 213 10.68 -5.65 -3.77
CA CYS A 213 11.61 -6.16 -4.77
C CYS A 213 11.44 -7.68 -4.83
N THR A 214 11.70 -8.26 -5.99
CA THR A 214 11.58 -9.70 -6.24
C THR A 214 12.54 -10.56 -5.42
N ASP A 215 13.53 -9.97 -4.76
CA ASP A 215 14.35 -10.63 -3.74
C ASP A 215 13.65 -10.74 -2.38
N ASN A 216 12.50 -10.10 -2.20
CA ASN A 216 11.80 -9.92 -0.93
C ASN A 216 12.67 -9.26 0.15
N LEU A 217 13.65 -8.42 -0.22
CA LEU A 217 14.57 -7.77 0.73
C LEU A 217 14.29 -6.27 0.93
N ASN A 218 13.79 -5.56 -0.08
CA ASN A 218 13.75 -4.09 -0.06
C ASN A 218 12.58 -3.45 0.72
N THR A 219 11.69 -4.22 1.33
CA THR A 219 10.61 -3.73 2.24
C THR A 219 10.73 -4.26 3.67
N TYR A 220 11.70 -5.13 3.93
CA TYR A 220 11.93 -5.72 5.24
C TYR A 220 13.24 -5.18 5.81
N PHE A 221 13.16 -4.12 6.62
CA PHE A 221 14.30 -3.68 7.45
C PHE A 221 14.71 -4.70 8.54
N SER A 222 14.17 -5.91 8.51
CA SER A 222 14.85 -7.11 8.99
C SER A 222 14.49 -8.25 8.02
N GLY A 223 15.38 -8.49 7.07
CA GLY A 223 15.24 -9.61 6.16
C GLY A 223 15.39 -10.94 6.90
N LYS A 224 15.40 -11.99 6.10
CA LYS A 224 15.99 -13.30 6.35
C LYS A 224 17.39 -13.31 7.02
N PHE A 225 17.98 -12.15 7.32
CA PHE A 225 19.24 -12.00 8.01
C PHE A 225 19.08 -11.16 9.28
N LEU A 226 19.46 -11.79 10.40
CA LEU A 226 19.77 -11.18 11.70
C LEU A 226 18.61 -10.45 12.42
N ALA A 227 17.74 -11.24 13.05
CA ALA A 227 16.79 -10.81 14.09
C ALA A 227 17.48 -10.53 15.45
N GLY A 228 18.66 -9.89 15.43
CA GLY A 228 19.39 -9.52 16.64
C GLY A 228 19.19 -8.05 16.96
N LYS A 229 18.16 -7.73 17.76
CA LYS A 229 18.02 -6.51 18.60
C LYS A 229 16.93 -5.47 18.30
N PHE A 230 16.07 -5.54 17.29
CA PHE A 230 15.03 -4.51 17.13
C PHE A 230 13.63 -5.02 16.74
N PHE A 231 12.65 -4.40 17.38
CA PHE A 231 11.23 -4.34 17.05
C PHE A 231 11.06 -4.13 15.53
N ALA A 232 10.59 -5.15 14.84
CA ALA A 232 10.15 -5.04 13.46
C ALA A 232 8.97 -6.00 13.29
N VAL A 233 7.78 -5.41 13.18
CA VAL A 233 6.65 -6.05 12.53
C VAL A 233 6.97 -5.92 11.00
N ARG A 234 6.10 -6.34 10.09
CA ARG A 234 6.44 -6.56 8.68
C ARG A 234 5.82 -5.50 7.76
N GLY A 235 6.67 -4.67 7.11
CA GLY A 235 6.32 -3.87 5.92
C GLY A 235 5.49 -2.62 6.23
N LEU A 236 5.80 -1.50 5.57
CA LEU A 236 5.29 -0.13 5.80
C LEU A 236 5.72 0.57 7.12
N GLU A 237 5.94 -0.20 8.18
CA GLU A 237 6.23 0.26 9.55
C GLU A 237 7.56 0.99 9.77
N ASN A 238 8.27 1.36 8.71
CA ASN A 238 9.54 2.07 8.86
C ASN A 238 9.57 3.43 8.16
N TYR A 239 8.65 3.73 7.24
CA TYR A 239 8.59 5.07 6.65
C TYR A 239 7.43 5.88 7.19
N VAL A 240 6.19 5.41 7.02
CA VAL A 240 5.05 6.12 7.59
C VAL A 240 5.01 5.97 9.10
N ASP A 241 5.35 4.81 9.66
CA ASP A 241 5.49 4.67 11.12
C ASP A 241 6.64 5.51 11.68
N ARG A 242 7.79 5.67 11.00
CA ARG A 242 8.80 6.63 11.48
C ARG A 242 8.30 8.06 11.43
N GLN A 243 7.54 8.44 10.41
CA GLN A 243 6.88 9.75 10.36
C GLN A 243 5.68 9.84 11.32
N ALA A 244 5.08 8.71 11.71
CA ALA A 244 3.98 8.58 12.68
C ALA A 244 4.49 8.24 14.09
N GLY A 245 5.78 8.48 14.34
CA GLY A 245 6.39 8.32 15.66
C GLY A 245 6.39 6.90 16.21
N GLY A 246 6.37 5.85 15.38
CA GLY A 246 6.65 4.46 15.68
C GLY A 246 5.55 3.70 16.42
N MET A 247 4.28 4.08 16.25
CA MET A 247 3.14 3.47 16.95
C MET A 247 2.93 1.99 16.55
N VAL A 248 2.90 1.10 17.53
CA VAL A 248 2.36 -0.26 17.37
C VAL A 248 0.84 -0.19 17.57
N VAL A 249 0.09 -0.36 16.48
CA VAL A 249 -1.40 -0.47 16.50
C VAL A 249 -1.89 -1.90 16.62
N LEU A 250 -0.99 -2.88 16.56
CA LEU A 250 -1.36 -4.27 16.66
C LEU A 250 -1.67 -4.64 18.10
N PRO A 251 -2.81 -5.30 18.36
CA PRO A 251 -3.18 -5.72 19.70
C PRO A 251 -2.14 -6.73 20.24
N ARG A 252 -1.70 -6.55 21.47
CA ARG A 252 -0.71 -7.41 22.11
C ARG A 252 -1.21 -7.88 23.47
N VAL A 253 -1.12 -9.18 23.71
CA VAL A 253 -1.29 -9.74 25.06
C VAL A 253 0.10 -9.93 25.64
N GLU A 254 0.36 -9.33 26.80
CA GLU A 254 1.62 -9.54 27.52
C GLU A 254 1.76 -11.01 27.94
N ASN A 255 3.00 -11.44 28.21
CA ASN A 255 3.39 -12.82 28.56
C ASN A 255 3.08 -13.91 27.53
N LEU A 256 2.55 -13.59 26.35
CA LEU A 256 2.65 -14.50 25.21
C LEU A 256 4.12 -14.69 24.82
N PRO A 257 4.51 -15.90 24.36
CA PRO A 257 5.86 -16.14 23.87
C PRO A 257 6.24 -15.10 22.82
N GLN A 258 7.43 -14.51 22.94
CA GLN A 258 7.93 -13.52 21.95
C GLN A 258 8.10 -14.12 20.55
N THR A 259 8.11 -15.45 20.44
CA THR A 259 8.10 -16.18 19.18
C THR A 259 6.76 -16.07 18.45
N GLN A 260 5.65 -15.86 19.16
CA GLN A 260 4.31 -15.71 18.56
C GLN A 260 4.14 -14.37 17.86
N ARG A 261 3.81 -14.39 16.55
CA ARG A 261 3.68 -13.19 15.71
C ARG A 261 2.46 -13.27 14.81
N TYR A 262 1.82 -12.11 14.58
CA TYR A 262 0.81 -12.00 13.54
C TYR A 262 1.44 -12.14 12.16
N ALA A 263 0.83 -12.93 11.28
CA ALA A 263 1.01 -12.75 9.86
C ALA A 263 -0.02 -11.73 9.37
N VAL A 264 0.45 -10.50 9.15
CA VAL A 264 -0.41 -9.37 8.82
C VAL A 264 -0.61 -9.28 7.31
N ASP A 265 -1.88 -9.24 6.89
CA ASP A 265 -2.29 -8.84 5.54
C ASP A 265 -2.58 -7.35 5.51
N GLN A 266 -1.60 -6.56 5.08
CA GLN A 266 -1.79 -5.13 4.96
C GLN A 266 -2.41 -4.76 3.61
N ARG A 267 -3.49 -3.99 3.66
CA ARG A 267 -4.21 -3.46 2.49
C ARG A 267 -4.41 -1.97 2.63
N LEU A 268 -3.91 -1.23 1.66
CA LEU A 268 -4.15 0.21 1.57
C LEU A 268 -5.48 0.42 0.84
N ARG A 269 -6.50 0.92 1.56
CA ARG A 269 -7.86 1.10 1.03
C ARG A 269 -8.03 2.42 0.30
N GLN A 270 -7.40 3.46 0.82
CA GLN A 270 -7.47 4.81 0.29
C GLN A 270 -6.22 5.58 0.73
N VAL A 271 -5.74 6.47 -0.13
CA VAL A 271 -4.80 7.54 0.22
C VAL A 271 -5.15 8.75 -0.60
N SER A 272 -4.86 9.90 -0.04
CA SER A 272 -4.93 11.18 -0.68
C SER A 272 -3.90 12.09 -0.02
N ARG A 273 -3.74 13.28 -0.57
CA ARG A 273 -2.97 14.37 0.06
C ARG A 273 -3.36 14.72 1.50
N PHE A 274 -4.58 14.37 1.91
CA PHE A 274 -5.12 14.75 3.22
C PHE A 274 -5.07 13.62 4.24
N GLY A 275 -4.70 12.41 3.83
CA GLY A 275 -4.76 11.25 4.71
C GLY A 275 -4.91 9.93 3.97
N SER A 276 -4.97 8.85 4.73
CA SER A 276 -5.03 7.49 4.21
C SER A 276 -5.88 6.55 5.09
N VAL A 277 -6.33 5.43 4.53
CA VAL A 277 -7.08 4.37 5.22
C VAL A 277 -6.40 3.03 4.96
N TRP A 278 -5.91 2.40 6.02
CA TRP A 278 -5.19 1.13 5.97
C TRP A 278 -6.03 0.06 6.67
N GLU A 279 -5.92 -1.16 6.19
CA GLU A 279 -6.54 -2.33 6.79
C GLU A 279 -5.47 -3.39 7.01
N LEU A 280 -5.38 -3.89 8.24
CA LEU A 280 -4.47 -4.96 8.65
C LEU A 280 -5.34 -6.18 9.00
N GLY A 281 -5.33 -7.19 8.13
CA GLY A 281 -5.93 -8.48 8.42
C GLY A 281 -4.99 -9.33 9.27
N LEU A 282 -5.49 -9.86 10.38
CA LEU A 282 -4.76 -10.69 11.34
C LEU A 282 -5.12 -12.18 11.20
N ASP A 283 -5.76 -12.55 10.08
CA ASP A 283 -6.36 -13.86 9.86
C ASP A 283 -5.47 -14.81 9.04
N ARG A 284 -4.31 -14.34 8.56
CA ARG A 284 -3.48 -15.13 7.64
C ARG A 284 -2.54 -16.05 8.38
N PHE A 285 -2.32 -17.23 7.79
CA PHE A 285 -1.39 -18.24 8.28
C PHE A 285 -0.02 -18.02 7.64
N TYR A 286 1.05 -18.13 8.43
CA TYR A 286 2.33 -18.56 7.89
C TYR A 286 2.14 -19.98 7.34
N PRO A 287 2.76 -20.35 6.22
CA PRO A 287 2.72 -21.75 5.80
C PRO A 287 3.24 -22.64 6.94
N GLU A 288 2.59 -23.78 7.18
CA GLU A 288 2.88 -24.71 8.30
C GLU A 288 4.35 -25.15 8.35
N ALA A 289 5.04 -25.10 7.21
CA ALA A 289 6.48 -25.30 7.11
C ALA A 289 7.14 -24.15 6.33
N ALA A 290 8.30 -23.72 6.83
CA ALA A 290 9.18 -22.83 6.07
C ALA A 290 9.54 -23.46 4.73
N SER A 291 9.66 -22.66 3.66
CA SER A 291 10.21 -23.16 2.42
C SER A 291 11.67 -23.59 2.64
N ALA A 292 12.04 -24.79 2.17
CA ALA A 292 13.42 -25.23 2.18
C ALA A 292 14.31 -24.14 1.54
N ASN A 293 15.22 -23.60 2.33
CA ASN A 293 16.17 -22.61 1.85
C ASN A 293 17.47 -23.32 1.47
N TRP A 294 18.01 -23.00 0.29
CA TRP A 294 19.17 -23.64 -0.31
C TRP A 294 20.50 -23.08 0.22
N ASN A 295 20.50 -21.94 0.94
CA ASN A 295 21.70 -21.42 1.60
C ASN A 295 21.60 -21.58 3.13
N HIS A 296 22.40 -22.47 3.70
CA HIS A 296 22.43 -22.82 5.13
C HIS A 296 22.77 -21.67 6.12
N ASN A 297 22.81 -20.41 5.66
CA ASN A 297 23.08 -19.23 6.48
C ASN A 297 21.80 -18.60 7.09
N ASP A 298 20.62 -19.06 6.66
CA ASP A 298 19.32 -18.71 7.24
C ASP A 298 18.94 -19.76 8.28
N GLN A 299 19.45 -19.65 9.51
CA GLN A 299 18.84 -20.38 10.61
C GLN A 299 17.44 -19.79 10.83
N ALA A 300 16.42 -20.51 10.38
CA ALA A 300 15.03 -20.18 10.66
C ALA A 300 14.86 -20.15 12.18
N LEU A 301 14.61 -18.96 12.73
CA LEU A 301 13.80 -18.88 13.93
C LEU A 301 12.37 -18.85 13.41
N PRO A 302 11.68 -20.00 13.27
CA PRO A 302 10.27 -20.00 12.93
C PRO A 302 9.58 -19.14 13.99
N ALA A 303 9.02 -18.00 13.56
CA ALA A 303 8.09 -17.30 14.41
C ALA A 303 6.85 -18.20 14.50
N ASP A 304 6.46 -18.53 15.72
CA ASP A 304 5.19 -19.20 15.95
C ASP A 304 4.07 -18.27 15.50
N LEU A 305 2.98 -18.84 14.99
CA LEU A 305 1.81 -18.04 14.68
C LEU A 305 1.21 -17.50 15.97
N GLN A 306 0.75 -16.25 15.91
CA GLN A 306 -0.11 -15.72 16.95
C GLN A 306 -1.44 -16.50 16.91
N ASP A 307 -1.69 -17.27 17.95
CA ASP A 307 -2.83 -18.20 18.07
C ASP A 307 -3.89 -17.69 19.05
N THR A 308 -3.73 -16.45 19.54
CA THR A 308 -4.56 -15.91 20.60
C THR A 308 -5.63 -14.96 20.07
N LEU A 309 -5.32 -14.19 19.03
CA LEU A 309 -6.21 -13.18 18.45
C LEU A 309 -6.18 -13.24 16.93
N ARG A 310 -7.33 -13.03 16.33
CA ARG A 310 -7.51 -12.81 14.88
C ARG A 310 -8.46 -11.64 14.64
N GLY A 311 -8.59 -11.20 13.40
CA GLY A 311 -9.52 -10.15 13.01
C GLY A 311 -8.86 -9.06 12.17
N LYS A 312 -9.31 -7.83 12.35
CA LYS A 312 -8.97 -6.72 11.47
C LYS A 312 -8.67 -5.45 12.25
N VAL A 313 -7.63 -4.73 11.86
CA VAL A 313 -7.34 -3.37 12.34
C VAL A 313 -7.47 -2.40 11.17
N THR A 314 -8.30 -1.38 11.30
CA THR A 314 -8.42 -0.29 10.34
C THR A 314 -7.78 0.96 10.92
N ILE A 315 -6.90 1.61 10.17
CA ILE A 315 -6.25 2.86 10.56
C ILE A 315 -6.66 3.94 9.56
N THR A 316 -7.32 4.98 10.02
CA THR A 316 -7.59 6.20 9.23
C THR A 316 -6.65 7.30 9.69
N GLN A 317 -5.68 7.64 8.85
CA GLN A 317 -4.71 8.70 9.07
C GLN A 317 -5.21 10.01 8.45
N TYR A 318 -5.01 11.12 9.16
CA TYR A 318 -5.25 12.49 8.72
C TYR A 318 -3.92 13.26 8.91
N THR A 319 -3.28 13.75 7.83
CA THR A 319 -1.91 14.32 7.86
C THR A 319 -1.90 15.86 7.87
N PRO A 320 -0.85 16.57 8.39
CA PRO A 320 0.59 16.21 8.31
C PRO A 320 1.44 16.39 9.60
N TRP A 321 2.53 15.61 9.72
CA TRP A 321 3.35 15.48 10.94
C TRP A 321 4.63 16.35 11.00
N THR A 322 5.13 16.91 9.90
CA THR A 322 6.34 17.76 9.98
C THR A 322 6.03 19.20 10.39
N GLU A 323 4.86 19.72 10.02
CA GLU A 323 4.50 21.14 10.19
C GLU A 323 3.22 21.33 11.04
N GLY A 324 2.61 20.25 11.52
CA GLY A 324 1.29 20.31 12.16
C GLY A 324 0.92 19.11 13.01
N THR A 325 -0.37 19.02 13.34
CA THR A 325 -0.94 17.92 14.12
C THR A 325 -1.35 16.78 13.19
N SER A 326 -0.96 15.55 13.53
CA SER A 326 -1.45 14.34 12.86
C SER A 326 -2.42 13.57 13.75
N LEU A 327 -3.41 12.96 13.13
CA LEU A 327 -4.43 12.15 13.79
C LEU A 327 -4.49 10.77 13.14
N TYR A 328 -4.64 9.74 13.96
CA TYR A 328 -4.82 8.36 13.56
C TYR A 328 -6.04 7.83 14.29
N LEU A 329 -7.14 7.62 13.58
CA LEU A 329 -8.28 6.87 14.09
C LEU A 329 -8.01 5.38 13.88
N VAL A 330 -8.06 4.60 14.95
CA VAL A 330 -7.82 3.16 14.91
C VAL A 330 -9.08 2.43 15.35
N ASP A 331 -9.58 1.54 14.48
CA ASP A 331 -10.70 0.65 14.72
C ASP A 331 -10.18 -0.80 14.71
N GLN A 332 -10.34 -1.54 15.81
CA GLN A 332 -9.96 -2.94 15.93
C GLN A 332 -11.21 -3.80 16.08
N GLU A 333 -11.41 -4.74 15.16
CA GLU A 333 -12.45 -5.76 15.18
C GLU A 333 -11.77 -7.11 15.36
N LEU A 334 -11.74 -7.61 16.60
CA LEU A 334 -10.94 -8.79 16.96
C LEU A 334 -11.84 -9.92 17.48
N GLU A 335 -11.35 -11.14 17.32
CA GLU A 335 -11.90 -12.34 17.94
C GLU A 335 -10.80 -13.06 18.71
N VAL A 336 -11.11 -13.43 19.95
CA VAL A 336 -10.25 -14.25 20.79
C VAL A 336 -10.33 -15.69 20.31
N PHE A 337 -9.21 -16.25 19.87
CA PHE A 337 -9.19 -17.58 19.26
C PHE A 337 -9.07 -18.70 20.30
N ARG A 338 -8.45 -18.43 21.45
CA ARG A 338 -8.33 -19.34 22.60
C ARG A 338 -8.50 -18.58 23.91
N ASP A 339 -8.94 -19.28 24.95
CA ASP A 339 -9.06 -18.71 26.29
C ASP A 339 -7.72 -18.11 26.77
N ILE A 340 -7.79 -16.92 27.36
CA ILE A 340 -6.68 -16.24 28.02
C ILE A 340 -7.09 -16.06 29.48
N PRO A 341 -6.39 -16.70 30.43
CA PRO A 341 -6.79 -16.64 31.83
C PRO A 341 -6.61 -15.23 32.40
N ALA A 342 -7.35 -14.96 33.47
CA ALA A 342 -7.21 -13.72 34.24
C ALA A 342 -5.75 -13.55 34.71
N GLY A 343 -5.22 -12.33 34.63
CA GLY A 343 -3.86 -12.02 35.08
C GLY A 343 -2.73 -12.59 34.19
N TYR A 344 -3.04 -13.16 33.03
CA TYR A 344 -2.04 -13.62 32.08
C TYR A 344 -1.20 -12.48 31.48
N GLY A 345 -1.55 -11.22 31.72
CA GLY A 345 -0.83 -10.04 31.23
C GLY A 345 -1.80 -8.97 30.74
N LYS A 346 -1.31 -7.76 30.48
CA LYS A 346 -2.15 -6.70 29.94
C LYS A 346 -2.48 -6.97 28.48
N PHE A 347 -3.70 -6.64 28.08
CA PHE A 347 -4.08 -6.59 26.68
C PHE A 347 -3.92 -5.16 26.14
N LEU A 348 -2.74 -4.89 25.56
CA LEU A 348 -2.36 -3.60 25.00
C LEU A 348 -2.97 -3.44 23.61
N VAL A 349 -3.65 -2.32 23.38
CA VAL A 349 -4.25 -1.99 22.07
C VAL A 349 -3.48 -0.89 21.35
N PHE A 350 -2.67 -0.12 22.09
CA PHE A 350 -1.80 0.93 21.58
C PHE A 350 -0.51 0.96 22.37
N GLN A 351 0.63 0.92 21.67
CA GLN A 351 1.96 1.05 22.25
C GLN A 351 2.83 1.99 21.39
N PRO A 352 3.09 3.23 21.82
CA PRO A 352 4.03 4.12 21.17
C PRO A 352 5.46 3.84 21.67
N PRO A 353 6.49 4.31 20.95
CA PRO A 353 7.86 4.24 21.43
C PRO A 353 8.05 5.21 22.59
N TRP A 354 9.12 5.00 23.33
CA TRP A 354 9.50 5.87 24.42
C TRP A 354 9.78 7.30 23.94
N LEU A 355 9.24 8.29 24.66
CA LEU A 355 9.61 9.70 24.56
C LEU A 355 10.67 10.04 25.60
N THR A 356 11.74 10.68 25.15
CA THR A 356 12.75 11.27 26.03
C THR A 356 12.23 12.60 26.57
N GLU A 357 12.54 12.93 27.83
CA GLU A 357 12.18 14.21 28.49
C GLU A 357 10.66 14.47 28.64
N ALA A 358 9.83 13.43 28.46
CA ALA A 358 8.39 13.54 28.64
C ALA A 358 7.98 13.24 30.09
N GLU A 359 8.32 14.13 31.01
CA GLU A 359 8.09 13.95 32.45
C GLU A 359 6.65 14.24 32.89
N THR A 360 5.75 14.58 31.96
CA THR A 360 4.38 14.98 32.29
C THR A 360 3.36 14.18 31.51
N VAL A 361 2.36 13.67 32.23
CA VAL A 361 1.13 13.11 31.66
C VAL A 361 -0.03 14.01 32.04
N LEU A 362 -0.82 14.39 31.05
CA LEU A 362 -2.08 15.10 31.22
C LEU A 362 -3.21 14.12 31.02
N VAL A 363 -4.24 14.20 31.86
CA VAL A 363 -5.48 13.48 31.63
C VAL A 363 -6.62 14.48 31.68
N SER A 364 -7.37 14.60 30.58
CA SER A 364 -8.58 15.40 30.51
C SER A 364 -9.79 14.51 30.77
N ARG A 365 -10.71 14.96 31.62
CA ARG A 365 -11.99 14.30 31.88
C ARG A 365 -13.12 15.24 31.46
N LYS A 366 -14.29 14.69 31.12
CA LYS A 366 -15.43 15.49 30.65
C LYS A 366 -15.75 16.62 31.62
N GLN A 367 -15.79 17.84 31.11
CA GLN A 367 -16.17 19.06 31.86
C GLN A 367 -15.25 19.41 33.05
N ALA A 368 -14.04 18.86 33.11
CA ALA A 368 -13.05 19.17 34.12
C ALA A 368 -11.79 19.79 33.49
N THR A 369 -11.13 20.67 34.24
CA THR A 369 -9.77 21.12 33.88
C THR A 369 -8.84 19.92 33.81
N PRO A 370 -8.02 19.75 32.75
CA PRO A 370 -7.05 18.67 32.67
C PRO A 370 -6.15 18.66 33.90
N TYR A 371 -5.97 17.50 34.53
CA TYR A 371 -5.05 17.36 35.65
C TYR A 371 -3.67 16.92 35.15
N VAL A 372 -2.64 17.57 35.71
CA VAL A 372 -1.24 17.37 35.35
C VAL A 372 -0.58 16.43 36.34
N LEU A 373 -0.03 15.33 35.85
CA LEU A 373 0.72 14.37 36.64
C LEU A 373 2.19 14.44 36.27
N ALA A 374 3.02 14.90 37.21
CA ALA A 374 4.47 14.85 37.09
C ALA A 374 4.96 13.42 37.33
N MET A 375 5.59 12.83 36.32
CA MET A 375 6.22 11.51 36.37
C MET A 375 7.67 11.67 36.84
N LYS A 376 7.88 11.62 38.16
CA LYS A 376 9.22 11.75 38.75
C LYS A 376 10.10 10.54 38.39
N PRO A 377 11.42 10.69 38.18
CA PRO A 377 12.36 9.60 37.86
C PRO A 377 12.43 8.43 38.86
N ARG A 378 11.72 8.53 40.00
CA ARG A 378 11.73 7.54 41.09
C ARG A 378 10.34 7.00 41.47
N LEU A 379 9.27 7.30 40.72
CA LEU A 379 7.95 6.70 40.98
C LEU A 379 7.18 6.42 39.69
N ASN A 380 7.03 5.12 39.45
CA ASN A 380 5.88 4.33 39.01
C ASN A 380 4.85 4.92 38.06
N TRP A 381 4.41 4.00 37.22
CA TRP A 381 3.31 4.14 36.29
C TRP A 381 2.05 4.79 36.87
N VAL A 382 1.29 5.43 35.99
CA VAL A 382 -0.06 5.92 36.24
C VAL A 382 -1.01 5.11 35.37
N ALA A 383 -2.10 4.59 35.93
CA ALA A 383 -3.14 3.95 35.15
C ALA A 383 -4.53 4.33 35.65
N GLY A 384 -5.52 4.14 34.79
CA GLY A 384 -6.91 4.29 35.16
C GLY A 384 -7.87 3.85 34.06
N PRO A 385 -9.17 3.67 34.40
CA PRO A 385 -10.21 3.51 33.39
C PRO A 385 -10.32 4.76 32.51
N ALA A 386 -10.79 4.58 31.28
CA ALA A 386 -10.89 5.63 30.28
C ALA A 386 -12.34 6.05 29.97
N ASP A 387 -13.33 5.56 30.71
CA ASP A 387 -14.77 5.75 30.41
C ASP A 387 -15.23 7.23 30.46
N ASP A 388 -14.60 8.06 31.28
CA ASP A 388 -14.87 9.51 31.43
C ASP A 388 -13.70 10.40 30.97
N VAL A 389 -12.66 9.77 30.42
CA VAL A 389 -11.47 10.46 29.92
C VAL A 389 -11.74 10.95 28.50
N GLU A 390 -11.52 12.23 28.26
CA GLU A 390 -11.59 12.81 26.91
C GLU A 390 -10.30 12.52 26.14
N TYR A 391 -9.15 12.68 26.80
CA TYR A 391 -7.87 12.27 26.26
C TYR A 391 -6.83 12.09 27.38
N VAL A 392 -5.79 11.33 27.07
CA VAL A 392 -4.54 11.28 27.85
C VAL A 392 -3.42 11.76 26.96
N ALA A 393 -2.63 12.74 27.41
CA ALA A 393 -1.54 13.31 26.65
C ALA A 393 -0.20 13.19 27.38
N GLN A 394 0.85 13.01 26.59
CA GLN A 394 2.24 12.97 27.00
C GLN A 394 2.95 14.11 26.29
N LEU A 395 3.50 15.06 27.05
CA LEU A 395 4.10 16.28 26.51
C LEU A 395 5.60 16.07 26.33
N GLY A 396 6.12 16.31 25.13
CA GLY A 396 7.53 16.05 24.82
C GLY A 396 8.08 16.98 23.74
N PRO A 397 9.32 17.50 23.89
CA PRO A 397 9.88 18.51 22.99
C PRO A 397 10.40 17.91 21.67
N PHE A 398 11.31 16.94 21.74
CA PHE A 398 12.11 16.48 20.58
C PHE A 398 11.42 15.46 19.66
N GLY A 399 10.23 14.97 20.03
CA GLY A 399 9.47 13.99 19.24
C GLY A 399 8.03 14.40 18.96
N GLY A 400 7.65 15.63 19.36
CA GLY A 400 6.26 16.10 19.40
C GLY A 400 5.47 15.52 20.58
N SER A 401 4.58 16.34 21.15
CA SER A 401 3.59 15.89 22.13
C SER A 401 2.66 14.83 21.53
N ARG A 402 2.14 13.94 22.37
CA ARG A 402 1.30 12.81 21.95
C ARG A 402 0.04 12.76 22.78
N ALA A 403 -1.05 12.29 22.22
CA ALA A 403 -2.25 12.03 22.97
C ALA A 403 -3.01 10.83 22.43
N VAL A 404 -3.83 10.26 23.28
CA VAL A 404 -4.82 9.24 22.92
C VAL A 404 -6.20 9.67 23.40
N VAL A 405 -7.18 9.50 22.52
CA VAL A 405 -8.60 9.71 22.76
C VAL A 405 -9.25 8.32 22.80
N PRO A 406 -9.66 7.82 23.98
CA PRO A 406 -10.42 6.58 24.08
C PRO A 406 -11.82 6.81 23.48
N LEU A 407 -12.23 5.96 22.53
CA LEU A 407 -13.53 6.10 21.82
C LEU A 407 -14.44 4.89 22.02
N SER A 408 -13.98 3.87 22.74
CA SER A 408 -14.75 2.69 23.12
C SER A 408 -14.79 2.55 24.64
N PRO A 409 -15.90 2.02 25.19
CA PRO A 409 -15.93 1.63 26.60
C PRO A 409 -14.93 0.52 26.86
N ASN A 410 -14.58 0.29 28.13
CA ASN A 410 -13.66 -0.78 28.53
C ASN A 410 -12.23 -0.59 28.01
N LEU A 411 -11.83 0.66 27.81
CA LEU A 411 -10.42 1.03 27.63
C LEU A 411 -9.87 1.59 28.94
N GLY A 412 -8.59 1.35 29.16
CA GLY A 412 -7.79 1.95 30.22
C GLY A 412 -6.56 2.60 29.60
N TYR A 413 -5.97 3.52 30.34
CA TYR A 413 -4.67 4.06 30.00
C TYR A 413 -3.64 3.61 31.02
N TYR A 414 -2.40 3.48 30.56
CA TYR A 414 -1.26 3.16 31.40
C TYR A 414 -0.07 3.98 30.89
N ALA A 415 0.46 4.89 31.70
CA ALA A 415 1.66 5.65 31.39
C ALA A 415 2.78 5.22 32.32
N VAL A 416 4.00 5.07 31.82
CA VAL A 416 5.18 4.66 32.60
C VAL A 416 6.34 5.59 32.30
N CYS A 417 7.11 5.93 33.33
CA CYS A 417 8.39 6.60 33.21
C CYS A 417 9.48 5.61 33.64
N GLY A 418 10.32 5.22 32.69
CA GLY A 418 11.41 4.27 32.90
C GLY A 418 12.68 4.96 33.42
N PRO A 419 13.59 4.19 34.05
CA PRO A 419 14.89 4.69 34.46
C PRO A 419 15.70 5.09 33.21
N GLY A 420 16.29 6.29 33.22
CA GLY A 420 17.13 6.80 32.15
C GLY A 420 17.59 8.23 32.43
N ASP A 421 18.70 8.64 31.82
CA ASP A 421 19.18 10.02 31.80
C ASP A 421 19.42 10.42 30.32
N PRO A 422 18.49 11.17 29.69
CA PRO A 422 17.26 11.72 30.28
C PRO A 422 16.20 10.65 30.54
N PRO A 423 15.22 10.91 31.45
CA PRO A 423 14.12 9.99 31.69
C PRO A 423 13.31 9.76 30.42
N ARG A 424 12.79 8.55 30.29
CA ARG A 424 11.99 8.12 29.14
C ARG A 424 10.62 7.68 29.60
N SER A 425 9.58 8.06 28.87
CA SER A 425 8.23 7.63 29.20
C SER A 425 7.44 7.13 28.01
N SER A 426 6.42 6.31 28.26
CA SER A 426 5.50 5.83 27.22
C SER A 426 4.07 5.77 27.75
N LEU A 427 3.11 6.01 26.87
CA LEU A 427 1.68 6.04 27.13
C LEU A 427 0.99 4.93 26.34
N PHE A 428 0.38 3.99 27.04
CA PHE A 428 -0.29 2.83 26.47
C PHE A 428 -1.81 2.97 26.63
N LEU A 429 -2.55 2.35 25.71
CA LEU A 429 -3.94 1.99 25.94
C LEU A 429 -4.04 0.47 26.10
N GLU A 430 -4.88 0.06 27.02
CA GLU A 430 -5.18 -1.34 27.30
C GLU A 430 -6.69 -1.57 27.35
N ARG A 431 -7.12 -2.83 27.20
CA ARG A 431 -8.47 -3.21 27.63
C ARG A 431 -8.55 -3.10 29.14
N TYR A 432 -9.68 -2.59 29.63
CA TYR A 432 -9.97 -2.42 31.04
C TYR A 432 -11.29 -3.12 31.42
N PRO A 433 -11.36 -3.78 32.59
CA PRO A 433 -10.27 -4.04 33.52
C PRO A 433 -9.19 -4.96 32.90
N ALA A 434 -7.92 -4.62 33.12
CA ALA A 434 -6.79 -5.28 32.44
C ALA A 434 -6.64 -6.78 32.78
N ASN A 435 -7.21 -7.22 33.90
CA ASN A 435 -7.05 -8.58 34.43
C ASN A 435 -8.24 -9.50 34.18
N GLU A 436 -9.27 -9.05 33.47
CA GLU A 436 -10.40 -9.92 33.15
C GLU A 436 -10.00 -11.00 32.14
N PRO A 437 -10.43 -12.26 32.35
CA PRO A 437 -10.17 -13.32 31.39
C PRO A 437 -10.81 -12.99 30.03
N LEU A 438 -10.20 -13.49 28.97
CA LEU A 438 -10.76 -13.45 27.62
C LEU A 438 -11.14 -14.85 27.20
N HIS A 439 -12.33 -15.01 26.64
CA HIS A 439 -12.85 -16.33 26.28
C HIS A 439 -12.79 -16.56 24.77
N ALA A 440 -12.52 -17.80 24.36
CA ALA A 440 -12.55 -18.19 22.95
C ALA A 440 -13.91 -17.81 22.32
N GLY A 441 -13.87 -17.23 21.12
CA GLY A 441 -15.02 -16.68 20.41
C GLY A 441 -15.48 -15.30 20.88
N GLN A 442 -14.91 -14.74 21.94
CA GLN A 442 -15.23 -13.37 22.38
C GLN A 442 -14.81 -12.36 21.30
N LYS A 443 -15.76 -11.50 20.93
CA LYS A 443 -15.53 -10.40 19.99
C LYS A 443 -15.16 -9.13 20.74
N LEU A 444 -14.09 -8.49 20.32
CA LEU A 444 -13.60 -7.23 20.86
C LEU A 444 -13.70 -6.16 19.77
N ASN A 445 -14.42 -5.08 20.05
CA ASN A 445 -14.50 -3.92 19.17
C ASN A 445 -13.90 -2.73 19.93
N LEU A 446 -12.71 -2.31 19.53
CA LEU A 446 -11.93 -1.31 20.24
C LEU A 446 -11.63 -0.16 19.30
N ARG A 447 -11.89 1.05 19.76
CA ARG A 447 -11.73 2.27 18.97
C ARG A 447 -11.01 3.32 19.78
N TYR A 448 -10.01 3.94 19.18
CA TYR A 448 -9.31 5.08 19.78
C TYR A 448 -8.76 6.01 18.70
N ALA A 449 -8.48 7.24 19.06
CA ALA A 449 -7.72 8.18 18.22
C ALA A 449 -6.36 8.44 18.84
N ALA A 450 -5.27 8.25 18.11
CA ALA A 450 -3.93 8.63 18.51
C ALA A 450 -3.52 9.90 17.77
N VAL A 451 -2.99 10.88 18.51
CA VAL A 451 -2.75 12.24 18.04
C VAL A 451 -1.32 12.63 18.35
N TRP A 452 -0.68 13.31 17.40
CA TRP A 452 0.65 13.85 17.58
C TRP A 452 0.73 15.30 17.19
N GLY A 453 1.38 16.09 18.03
CA GLY A 453 1.76 17.46 17.73
C GLY A 453 2.93 17.52 16.76
N ALA A 454 3.23 18.74 16.33
CA ALA A 454 4.36 19.00 15.43
C ALA A 454 5.69 18.59 16.08
N MET A 455 6.63 18.12 15.25
CA MET A 455 8.00 17.87 15.70
C MET A 455 8.65 19.19 16.15
N ASN A 456 9.32 19.17 17.30
CA ASN A 456 9.90 20.37 17.92
C ASN A 456 8.86 21.48 18.22
N GLY A 457 7.57 21.15 18.27
CA GLY A 457 6.53 22.05 18.72
C GLY A 457 6.61 22.33 20.22
N ALA A 458 5.85 23.32 20.69
CA ALA A 458 5.72 23.58 22.12
C ALA A 458 5.16 22.32 22.83
N PRO A 459 5.74 21.91 23.98
CA PRO A 459 5.26 20.75 24.73
C PRO A 459 4.00 21.12 25.52
N ASP A 460 2.91 21.45 24.81
CA ASP A 460 1.60 21.79 25.37
C ASP A 460 0.50 20.87 24.84
N ASN A 461 -0.74 21.05 25.32
CA ASN A 461 -1.92 20.29 24.90
C ASN A 461 -2.74 20.95 23.78
N SER A 462 -2.28 22.05 23.18
CA SER A 462 -3.04 22.76 22.15
C SER A 462 -3.32 21.89 20.93
N PHE A 463 -2.40 20.98 20.58
CA PHE A 463 -2.56 20.04 19.47
C PHE A 463 -3.79 19.13 19.65
N ILE A 464 -3.98 18.56 20.84
CA ILE A 464 -5.09 17.66 21.13
C ILE A 464 -6.39 18.44 21.41
N GLU A 465 -6.31 19.59 22.06
CA GLU A 465 -7.48 20.47 22.27
C GLU A 465 -8.09 20.93 20.94
N ASN A 466 -7.24 21.24 19.95
CA ASN A 466 -7.67 21.54 18.59
C ASN A 466 -8.43 20.37 17.97
N VAL A 467 -7.93 19.13 18.11
CA VAL A 467 -8.59 17.93 17.57
C VAL A 467 -9.94 17.68 18.24
N VAL A 468 -9.96 17.67 19.57
CA VAL A 468 -11.18 17.40 20.36
C VAL A 468 -12.27 18.43 20.08
N THR A 469 -11.90 19.71 19.97
CA THR A 469 -12.85 20.79 19.67
C THR A 469 -13.26 20.78 18.20
N LYS A 470 -12.32 20.78 17.26
CA LYS A 470 -12.63 20.97 15.84
C LYS A 470 -13.32 19.76 15.22
N LEU A 471 -13.02 18.55 15.69
CA LEU A 471 -13.65 17.33 15.20
C LEU A 471 -14.90 16.92 16.00
N GLY A 472 -15.37 17.76 16.92
CA GLY A 472 -16.67 17.58 17.57
C GLY A 472 -16.72 16.49 18.63
N LEU A 473 -15.59 16.07 19.18
CA LEU A 473 -15.55 15.05 20.24
C LEU A 473 -16.23 15.52 21.55
N ARG A 474 -16.34 16.83 21.76
CA ARG A 474 -17.12 17.45 22.86
C ARG A 474 -18.52 17.91 22.45
N GLY A 475 -19.05 17.43 21.31
CA GLY A 475 -20.41 17.72 20.88
C GLY A 475 -20.47 18.26 19.45
N GLN A 476 -20.26 19.56 19.26
CA GLN A 476 -20.36 20.20 17.94
C GLN A 476 -18.97 20.38 17.30
N PRO A 477 -18.75 19.88 16.07
CA PRO A 477 -17.50 20.15 15.36
C PRO A 477 -17.40 21.63 14.97
N ALA A 478 -16.18 22.10 14.71
CA ALA A 478 -15.93 23.49 14.27
C ALA A 478 -16.35 23.76 12.81
N TYR A 479 -16.98 22.78 12.16
CA TYR A 479 -17.43 22.87 10.77
C TYR A 479 -18.87 22.37 10.63
N GLN A 480 -19.59 22.87 9.63
CA GLN A 480 -20.93 22.40 9.29
C GLN A 480 -20.93 21.74 7.92
N VAL A 481 -21.59 20.59 7.81
CA VAL A 481 -21.78 19.90 6.54
C VAL A 481 -23.24 20.07 6.10
N LYS A 482 -23.43 20.70 4.94
CA LYS A 482 -24.74 20.87 4.29
C LYS A 482 -24.79 20.00 3.03
N PRO A 483 -25.28 18.75 3.10
CA PRO A 483 -25.33 17.88 1.94
C PRO A 483 -26.33 18.44 0.91
N GLN A 484 -25.96 18.45 -0.37
CA GLN A 484 -26.90 18.80 -1.45
C GLN A 484 -27.89 17.67 -1.75
N LEU A 485 -27.49 16.42 -1.48
CA LEU A 485 -28.28 15.21 -1.63
C LEU A 485 -28.00 14.27 -0.45
N GLY A 486 -29.04 13.65 0.11
CA GLY A 486 -28.88 12.78 1.27
C GLY A 486 -28.82 13.52 2.60
N LYS A 487 -28.37 12.83 3.65
CA LYS A 487 -28.24 13.40 5.01
C LYS A 487 -26.91 13.05 5.65
N VAL A 488 -26.47 13.90 6.58
CA VAL A 488 -25.31 13.66 7.44
C VAL A 488 -25.74 12.72 8.57
N LEU A 489 -24.99 11.65 8.77
CA LEU A 489 -25.21 10.67 9.84
C LEU A 489 -24.29 10.90 11.03
N ASP A 490 -23.05 11.32 10.77
CA ASP A 490 -22.02 11.53 11.78
C ASP A 490 -21.00 12.53 11.23
N THR A 491 -20.46 13.37 12.10
CA THR A 491 -19.41 14.36 11.81
C THR A 491 -18.22 14.23 12.77
N ALA A 492 -18.28 13.35 13.75
CA ALA A 492 -17.21 13.16 14.71
C ALA A 492 -16.14 12.24 14.13
N LEU A 493 -14.92 12.77 13.93
CA LEU A 493 -13.74 12.10 13.33
C LEU A 493 -13.92 11.66 11.87
N VAL A 494 -15.07 11.08 11.51
CA VAL A 494 -15.41 10.60 10.18
C VAL A 494 -16.74 11.19 9.77
N LEU A 495 -16.76 11.86 8.61
CA LEU A 495 -18.01 12.30 7.99
C LEU A 495 -18.74 11.10 7.39
N ARG A 496 -19.88 10.70 8.00
CA ARG A 496 -20.75 9.65 7.45
C ARG A 496 -21.93 10.29 6.74
N LEU A 497 -22.13 9.94 5.48
CA LEU A 497 -23.23 10.45 4.65
C LEU A 497 -24.14 9.29 4.23
N GLN A 498 -25.45 9.51 4.28
CA GLN A 498 -26.44 8.62 3.66
C GLN A 498 -26.93 9.26 2.37
N ALA A 499 -26.65 8.63 1.23
CA ALA A 499 -27.21 9.07 -0.04
C ALA A 499 -28.73 8.84 -0.06
N GLU A 500 -29.48 9.81 -0.58
CA GLU A 500 -30.87 9.57 -0.99
C GLU A 500 -30.87 8.57 -2.14
N ARG A 501 -31.62 7.46 -1.99
CA ARG A 501 -31.90 6.58 -3.12
C ARG A 501 -32.67 7.40 -4.15
N ARG A 502 -32.00 7.84 -5.22
CA ARG A 502 -32.71 8.29 -6.41
C ARG A 502 -33.65 7.14 -6.81
N PRO A 503 -34.96 7.38 -6.97
CA PRO A 503 -35.84 6.40 -7.55
C PRO A 503 -35.15 5.89 -8.82
N ARG A 504 -34.94 4.57 -8.93
CA ARG A 504 -34.49 3.99 -10.19
C ARG A 504 -35.48 4.51 -11.21
N ARG A 505 -35.03 5.36 -12.15
CA ARG A 505 -35.84 5.74 -13.29
C ARG A 505 -36.12 4.45 -14.03
N SER A 506 -37.29 3.85 -13.77
CA SER A 506 -37.86 2.75 -14.54
C SER A 506 -38.25 3.32 -15.89
N GLY A 507 -37.26 3.56 -16.72
CA GLY A 507 -37.41 4.19 -18.01
C GLY A 507 -36.26 3.75 -18.87
N SER A 508 -36.46 2.63 -19.56
CA SER A 508 -35.71 2.24 -20.75
C SER A 508 -35.73 3.43 -21.71
N ARG A 509 -34.69 4.28 -21.66
CA ARG A 509 -34.45 5.24 -22.73
C ARG A 509 -34.02 4.44 -23.95
N ARG A 510 -35.00 4.14 -24.82
CA ARG A 510 -34.72 3.91 -26.24
C ARG A 510 -33.86 5.09 -26.70
N LEU A 511 -32.64 4.79 -27.11
CA LEU A 511 -31.80 5.70 -27.88
C LEU A 511 -32.57 6.05 -29.16
N VAL A 512 -33.25 7.19 -29.16
CA VAL A 512 -33.75 7.80 -30.39
C VAL A 512 -32.56 8.50 -31.02
N THR A 513 -31.96 7.86 -32.02
CA THR A 513 -31.00 8.45 -32.94
C THR A 513 -31.69 9.57 -33.71
N LYS A 514 -31.59 10.81 -33.22
CA LYS A 514 -31.89 11.98 -34.06
C LYS A 514 -30.75 12.14 -35.08
N LYS A 515 -31.04 11.83 -36.34
CA LYS A 515 -30.26 12.29 -37.50
C LYS A 515 -30.18 13.81 -37.45
N ALA A 516 -28.98 14.35 -37.23
CA ALA A 516 -28.70 15.77 -37.38
C ALA A 516 -28.51 16.07 -38.88
N GLY A 517 -29.45 16.82 -39.46
CA GLY A 517 -29.28 17.47 -40.74
C GLY A 517 -28.30 18.64 -40.63
N ARG A 518 -27.42 18.76 -41.62
CA ARG A 518 -26.50 19.89 -41.82
C ARG A 518 -27.27 21.16 -42.16
N SER A 519 -26.75 22.30 -41.68
CA SER A 519 -26.64 23.54 -42.47
C SER A 519 -25.41 24.32 -41.98
N PRO A 520 -24.64 25.00 -42.87
CA PRO A 520 -23.40 25.66 -42.50
C PRO A 520 -23.66 27.13 -42.16
N GLU A 521 -23.07 27.63 -41.08
CA GLU A 521 -22.89 29.08 -40.94
C GLU A 521 -21.57 29.42 -40.26
N THR A 522 -20.94 30.42 -40.86
CA THR A 522 -19.65 31.00 -40.61
C THR A 522 -19.62 31.82 -39.32
N SER A 523 -18.57 31.69 -38.51
CA SER A 523 -18.01 32.86 -37.82
C SER A 523 -16.57 32.63 -37.38
N LYS A 524 -15.70 33.51 -37.85
CA LYS A 524 -14.33 33.73 -37.36
C LYS A 524 -14.37 34.17 -35.90
N SER A 525 -13.50 33.62 -35.05
CA SER A 525 -12.85 34.43 -34.02
C SER A 525 -11.46 33.86 -33.69
N ARG A 526 -10.48 34.77 -33.77
CA ARG A 526 -9.11 34.62 -33.29
C ARG A 526 -9.13 34.74 -31.78
N THR A 527 -8.33 33.94 -31.07
CA THR A 527 -7.85 34.32 -29.74
C THR A 527 -6.39 33.91 -29.61
N THR A 528 -5.52 34.91 -29.69
CA THR A 528 -4.09 34.85 -29.37
C THR A 528 -3.90 34.83 -27.86
N TRP A 529 -3.15 33.86 -27.36
CA TRP A 529 -2.62 33.84 -25.99
C TRP A 529 -1.39 34.74 -25.90
N ARG A 530 -1.39 35.68 -24.95
CA ARG A 530 -0.20 36.43 -24.50
C ARG A 530 0.17 35.98 -23.09
N SER A 531 1.43 35.61 -22.91
CA SER A 531 2.08 35.41 -21.61
C SER A 531 2.30 36.75 -20.89
N PRO A 532 2.30 36.79 -19.54
CA PRO A 532 2.80 37.94 -18.80
C PRO A 532 4.27 37.75 -18.40
N THR A 533 5.10 38.72 -18.76
CA THR A 533 6.41 38.99 -18.16
C THR A 533 6.26 40.04 -17.06
N SER A 534 6.82 39.73 -15.89
CA SER A 534 7.49 40.60 -14.91
C SER A 534 7.01 42.04 -14.69
N GLY A 535 6.62 42.31 -13.45
CA GLY A 535 6.85 43.56 -12.72
C GLY A 535 7.37 43.21 -11.34
#